data_AF-A0A3M2EHI7-F1
#
_entry.id   AF-A0A3M2EHI7-F1
#
_cell.length_a   1.000
_cell.length_b   1.000
_cell.length_c   1.000
_cell.angle_alpha   90.00
_cell.angle_beta   90.00
_cell.angle_gamma   90.00
#
_symmetry.space_group_name_H-M   'P 1'
#
loop_
_entity.id
_entity.type
_entity.pdbx_description
1 polymer ?
#
loop_
_entity_poly.entity_id
_entity_poly.type
_entity_poly.pdbx_seq_one_letter_code
_entity_poly.pdbx_strand_id
1 'polypeptide(L)'
;MRDGILGEVLRYWNGLRDGNALPRHADIRPADLSSALDCSFILERVGDGNIRFRVVGERVSALLGMDMRAMPLRAIFEPEHRRWAEDVIDRVFTAENPVELRLESRAGGLPPISGHMIVLPLADAAGATTRALGCIALHGPVLGVPRRFEVTEVIIDDEKLPDTPPLRQDDDVLGIAEAQAPFAGPDQVPVEGAAKAAGGHPARPRLRLVGGRDMKSEDEKP
;
A
#
# COMPACT_ATOMS: atom_id res chain seq x y z
N MET A 1 5.14 2.22 26.40
CA MET A 1 3.80 1.97 26.97
C MET A 1 2.94 1.51 25.81
N ARG A 2 2.40 0.29 25.88
CA ARG A 2 1.56 -0.29 24.81
C ARG A 2 0.22 0.46 24.77
N ASP A 3 -0.28 0.78 23.59
CA ASP A 3 -1.56 1.50 23.46
C ASP A 3 -2.73 0.68 24.01
N GLY A 4 -3.70 1.36 24.62
CA GLY A 4 -4.85 0.71 25.26
C GLY A 4 -5.64 -0.19 24.29
N ILE A 5 -5.81 0.27 23.05
CA ILE A 5 -6.54 -0.45 22.00
C ILE A 5 -5.79 -1.71 21.54
N LEU A 6 -4.46 -1.66 21.43
CA LEU A 6 -3.62 -2.84 21.13
C LEU A 6 -3.68 -3.84 22.28
N GLY A 7 -3.60 -3.35 23.52
CA GLY A 7 -3.73 -4.18 24.71
C GLY A 7 -5.10 -4.86 24.81
N GLU A 8 -6.16 -4.21 24.35
CA GLU A 8 -7.49 -4.80 24.26
C GLU A 8 -7.54 -5.94 23.25
N VAL A 9 -7.08 -5.71 22.02
CA VAL A 9 -7.05 -6.74 20.96
C VAL A 9 -6.20 -7.93 21.38
N LEU A 10 -5.05 -7.69 22.00
CA LEU A 10 -4.19 -8.75 22.52
C LEU A 10 -4.87 -9.57 23.62
N ARG A 11 -5.59 -8.91 24.54
CA ARG A 11 -6.32 -9.59 25.63
C ARG A 11 -7.47 -10.42 25.07
N TYR A 12 -8.21 -9.86 24.12
CA TYR A 12 -9.27 -10.56 23.41
C TYR A 12 -8.72 -11.83 22.72
N TRP A 13 -7.64 -11.69 21.94
CA TRP A 13 -7.00 -12.82 21.27
C TRP A 13 -6.51 -13.88 22.25
N ASN A 14 -5.86 -13.49 23.35
CA ASN A 14 -5.45 -14.42 24.40
C ASN A 14 -6.64 -15.12 25.08
N GLY A 15 -7.77 -14.43 25.24
CA GLY A 15 -8.99 -15.00 25.80
C GLY A 15 -9.65 -16.09 24.93
N LEU A 16 -9.33 -16.12 23.63
CA LEU A 16 -9.78 -17.17 22.71
C LEU A 16 -8.87 -18.40 22.68
N ARG A 17 -7.67 -18.31 23.28
CA ARG A 17 -6.71 -19.42 23.27
C ARG A 17 -7.13 -20.52 24.22
N ASP A 18 -7.00 -21.75 23.77
CA ASP A 18 -7.07 -22.94 24.63
C ASP A 18 -5.64 -23.43 24.91
N GLY A 19 -5.12 -23.08 26.08
CA GLY A 19 -3.73 -23.34 26.45
C GLY A 19 -2.75 -22.68 25.47
N ASN A 20 -1.92 -23.50 24.81
CA ASN A 20 -0.93 -23.00 23.85
C ASN A 20 -1.47 -22.92 22.41
N ALA A 21 -2.67 -23.42 22.14
CA ALA A 21 -3.24 -23.44 20.80
C ALA A 21 -3.56 -22.01 20.31
N LEU A 22 -3.38 -21.80 19.01
CA LEU A 22 -3.80 -20.56 18.35
C LEU A 22 -5.33 -20.48 18.26
N PRO A 23 -5.92 -19.28 18.42
CA PRO A 23 -7.34 -19.09 18.16
C PRO A 23 -7.66 -19.38 16.69
N ARG A 24 -8.83 -19.94 16.42
CA ARG A 24 -9.27 -20.12 15.04
C ARG A 24 -9.84 -18.81 14.53
N HIS A 25 -9.60 -18.50 13.25
CA HIS A 25 -10.20 -17.30 12.66
C HIS A 25 -11.74 -17.30 12.73
N ALA A 26 -12.37 -18.47 12.76
CA ALA A 26 -13.82 -18.65 12.86
C ALA A 26 -14.38 -18.29 14.25
N ASP A 27 -13.52 -18.23 15.27
CA ASP A 27 -13.88 -17.86 16.64
C ASP A 27 -13.86 -16.33 16.82
N ILE A 28 -13.28 -15.59 15.86
CA ILE A 28 -13.26 -14.15 15.90
C ILE A 28 -14.69 -13.60 15.72
N ARG A 29 -15.15 -12.81 16.69
CA ARG A 29 -16.43 -12.11 16.69
C ARG A 29 -16.16 -10.60 16.64
N PRO A 30 -16.42 -9.92 15.52
CA PRO A 30 -16.19 -8.47 15.39
C PRO A 30 -16.89 -7.62 16.45
N ALA A 31 -18.06 -8.07 16.93
CA ALA A 31 -18.82 -7.38 17.97
C ALA A 31 -18.07 -7.28 19.31
N ASP A 32 -17.22 -8.25 19.61
CA ASP A 32 -16.44 -8.29 20.85
C ASP A 32 -15.20 -7.38 20.80
N LEU A 33 -14.86 -6.87 19.60
CA LEU A 33 -13.77 -5.93 19.34
C LEU A 33 -14.24 -4.48 19.20
N SER A 34 -15.44 -4.15 19.71
CA SER A 34 -16.17 -2.93 19.37
C SER A 34 -15.36 -1.62 19.39
N SER A 35 -14.50 -1.38 20.39
CA SER A 35 -13.67 -0.18 20.50
C SER A 35 -12.47 -0.17 19.54
N ALA A 36 -12.03 -1.36 19.12
CA ALA A 36 -10.85 -1.61 18.32
C ALA A 36 -11.16 -1.87 16.84
N LEU A 37 -12.43 -2.15 16.51
CA LEU A 37 -12.85 -2.65 15.21
C LEU A 37 -12.43 -1.74 14.05
N ASP A 38 -12.55 -0.42 14.23
CA ASP A 38 -12.17 0.58 13.21
C ASP A 38 -10.66 0.60 12.95
N CYS A 39 -9.87 0.18 13.94
CA CYS A 39 -8.42 0.10 13.92
C CYS A 39 -7.91 -1.31 13.59
N SER A 40 -8.81 -2.29 13.48
CA SER A 40 -8.48 -3.70 13.28
C SER A 40 -8.53 -4.11 11.81
N PHE A 41 -7.81 -5.17 11.49
CA PHE A 41 -7.78 -5.77 10.16
C PHE A 41 -7.48 -7.26 10.23
N ILE A 42 -7.80 -7.99 9.16
CA ILE A 42 -7.42 -9.39 8.98
C ILE A 42 -6.44 -9.47 7.82
N LEU A 43 -5.32 -10.16 8.05
CA LEU A 43 -4.34 -10.51 7.04
C LEU A 43 -4.52 -11.96 6.59
N GLU A 44 -4.17 -12.22 5.33
CA GLU A 44 -4.05 -13.55 4.74
C GLU A 44 -2.68 -13.68 4.07
N ARG A 45 -1.98 -14.77 4.36
CA ARG A 45 -0.72 -15.12 3.70
C ARG A 45 -1.00 -15.96 2.47
N VAL A 46 -0.55 -15.50 1.30
CA VAL A 46 -0.79 -16.13 0.00
C VAL A 46 0.53 -16.58 -0.61
N GLY A 47 0.84 -17.87 -0.53
CA GLY A 47 2.14 -18.40 -0.97
C GLY A 47 3.28 -17.89 -0.08
N ASP A 48 4.49 -17.84 -0.64
CA ASP A 48 5.69 -17.44 0.11
C ASP A 48 5.83 -15.91 0.15
N GLY A 49 5.67 -15.34 1.35
CA GLY A 49 6.00 -13.95 1.66
C GLY A 49 5.01 -12.89 1.18
N ASN A 50 3.88 -13.26 0.55
CA ASN A 50 2.90 -12.26 0.11
C ASN A 50 1.74 -12.17 1.09
N ILE A 51 1.67 -11.07 1.83
CA ILE A 51 0.66 -10.86 2.87
C ILE A 51 -0.33 -9.81 2.39
N ARG A 52 -1.62 -10.10 2.44
CA ARG A 52 -2.69 -9.22 1.93
C ARG A 52 -3.74 -8.94 2.99
N PHE A 53 -4.30 -7.74 2.93
CA PHE A 53 -5.49 -7.38 3.70
C PHE A 53 -6.73 -8.09 3.17
N ARG A 54 -7.53 -8.63 4.07
CA ARG A 54 -8.83 -9.27 3.77
C ARG A 54 -10.01 -8.48 4.27
N VAL A 55 -9.88 -7.99 5.48
CA VAL A 55 -10.86 -7.16 6.18
C VAL A 55 -10.08 -6.01 6.79
N VAL A 56 -10.62 -4.80 6.71
CA VAL A 56 -9.96 -3.59 7.18
C VAL A 56 -11.01 -2.68 7.79
N GLY A 57 -10.75 -2.20 9.00
CA GLY A 57 -11.58 -1.20 9.68
C GLY A 57 -11.45 0.19 9.05
N GLU A 58 -12.45 1.05 9.28
CA GLU A 58 -12.56 2.35 8.61
C GLU A 58 -11.33 3.25 8.83
N ARG A 59 -10.82 3.32 10.06
CA ARG A 59 -9.65 4.15 10.40
C ARG A 59 -8.39 3.67 9.68
N VAL A 60 -8.27 2.35 9.46
CA VAL A 60 -7.15 1.78 8.72
C VAL A 60 -7.31 2.07 7.22
N SER A 61 -8.50 1.91 6.63
CA SER A 61 -8.76 2.29 5.22
C SER A 61 -8.48 3.76 4.94
N ALA A 62 -8.74 4.64 5.91
CA ALA A 62 -8.45 6.06 5.81
C ALA A 62 -6.94 6.37 5.69
N LEU A 63 -6.03 5.44 6.03
CA LEU A 63 -4.59 5.61 5.85
C LEU A 63 -4.18 5.77 4.39
N LEU A 64 -4.83 5.04 3.48
CA LEU A 64 -4.53 5.09 2.05
C LEU A 64 -5.58 5.85 1.25
N GLY A 65 -6.64 6.35 1.91
CA GLY A 65 -7.74 7.04 1.24
C GLY A 65 -8.49 6.16 0.24
N MET A 66 -8.39 4.83 0.38
CA MET A 66 -8.97 3.85 -0.53
C MET A 66 -9.37 2.57 0.21
N ASP A 67 -10.16 1.73 -0.45
CA ASP A 67 -10.43 0.38 0.04
C ASP A 67 -9.13 -0.44 0.00
N MET A 68 -8.73 -0.93 1.18
CA MET A 68 -7.49 -1.68 1.36
C MET A 68 -7.69 -3.19 1.19
N ARG A 69 -8.91 -3.68 0.94
CA ARG A 69 -9.13 -5.11 0.69
C ARG A 69 -8.32 -5.59 -0.51
N ALA A 70 -7.74 -6.78 -0.38
CA ALA A 70 -6.79 -7.40 -1.32
C ALA A 70 -5.47 -6.64 -1.54
N MET A 71 -5.27 -5.47 -0.92
CA MET A 71 -4.01 -4.75 -1.00
C MET A 71 -2.90 -5.52 -0.28
N PRO A 72 -1.67 -5.49 -0.80
CA PRO A 72 -0.53 -6.08 -0.10
C PRO A 72 -0.22 -5.25 1.15
N LEU A 73 0.14 -5.93 2.25
CA LEU A 73 0.49 -5.31 3.52
C LEU A 73 1.60 -4.27 3.36
N ARG A 74 2.61 -4.59 2.54
CA ARG A 74 3.72 -3.67 2.24
C ARG A 74 3.31 -2.30 1.68
N ALA A 75 2.07 -2.11 1.22
CA ALA A 75 1.59 -0.83 0.71
C ALA A 75 1.56 0.29 1.78
N ILE A 76 1.44 -0.07 3.06
CA ILE A 76 1.42 0.91 4.17
C ILE A 76 2.82 1.33 4.61
N PHE A 77 3.88 0.66 4.16
CA PHE A 77 5.25 0.98 4.54
C PHE A 77 5.94 1.82 3.46
N GLU A 78 6.86 2.67 3.91
CA GLU A 78 7.75 3.40 2.99
C GLU A 78 8.59 2.41 2.18
N PRO A 79 8.94 2.73 0.91
CA PRO A 79 9.65 1.82 0.00
C PRO A 79 10.87 1.12 0.61
N GLU A 80 11.60 1.81 1.48
CA GLU A 80 12.80 1.37 2.16
C GLU A 80 12.52 0.29 3.21
N HIS A 81 11.33 0.30 3.81
CA HIS A 81 10.93 -0.62 4.87
C HIS A 81 10.07 -1.80 4.36
N ARG A 82 9.55 -1.76 3.13
CA ARG A 82 8.58 -2.74 2.61
C ARG A 82 8.99 -4.20 2.77
N ARG A 83 10.16 -4.56 2.22
CA ARG A 83 10.63 -5.96 2.20
C ARG A 83 10.89 -6.45 3.62
N TRP A 84 11.64 -5.67 4.39
CA TRP A 84 11.98 -6.03 5.76
C TRP A 84 10.74 -6.13 6.67
N ALA A 85 9.77 -5.22 6.53
CA ALA A 85 8.54 -5.28 7.32
C ALA A 85 7.66 -6.48 6.91
N GLU A 86 7.62 -6.81 5.63
CA GLU A 86 6.95 -8.02 5.13
C GLU A 86 7.62 -9.29 5.69
N ASP A 87 8.96 -9.37 5.68
CA ASP A 87 9.71 -10.49 6.27
C ASP A 87 9.48 -10.62 7.78
N VAL A 88 9.47 -9.50 8.51
CA VAL A 88 9.19 -9.48 9.96
C VAL A 88 7.77 -9.98 10.24
N ILE A 89 6.77 -9.53 9.48
CA ILE A 89 5.38 -9.93 9.69
C ILE A 89 5.12 -11.36 9.21
N ASP A 90 5.90 -11.88 8.24
CA ASP A 90 5.85 -13.28 7.82
C ASP A 90 6.17 -14.25 8.97
N ARG A 91 6.93 -13.79 9.97
CA ARG A 91 7.22 -14.55 11.21
C ARG A 91 5.97 -14.85 12.03
N VAL A 92 4.91 -14.05 11.92
CA VAL A 92 3.62 -14.34 12.56
C VAL A 92 3.09 -15.69 12.08
N PHE A 93 3.28 -15.99 10.80
CA PHE A 93 2.75 -17.20 10.17
C PHE A 93 3.70 -18.38 10.28
N THR A 94 5.01 -18.14 10.16
CA THR A 94 6.03 -19.21 10.15
C THR A 94 6.49 -19.63 11.54
N ALA A 95 6.48 -18.72 12.51
CA ALA A 95 6.87 -18.98 13.90
C ALA A 95 5.68 -18.95 14.87
N GLU A 96 4.48 -18.59 14.41
CA GLU A 96 3.25 -18.54 15.23
C GLU A 96 3.33 -17.56 16.41
N ASN A 97 4.15 -16.52 16.27
CA ASN A 97 4.41 -15.56 17.34
C ASN A 97 3.75 -14.20 17.07
N PRO A 98 3.19 -13.54 18.10
CA PRO A 98 2.80 -12.15 18.04
C PRO A 98 3.94 -11.23 17.60
N VAL A 99 3.63 -10.27 16.74
CA VAL A 99 4.58 -9.23 16.32
C VAL A 99 3.99 -7.86 16.64
N GLU A 100 4.78 -7.01 17.29
CA GLU A 100 4.48 -5.61 17.54
C GLU A 100 5.47 -4.71 16.82
N LEU A 101 4.97 -3.64 16.21
CA LEU A 101 5.75 -2.67 15.45
C LEU A 101 5.46 -1.26 15.95
N ARG A 102 6.50 -0.43 16.05
CA ARG A 102 6.33 1.02 16.11
C ARG A 102 6.53 1.64 14.76
N LEU A 103 5.67 2.62 14.46
CA LEU A 103 5.51 3.21 13.15
C LEU A 103 5.64 4.73 13.26
N GLU A 104 6.36 5.33 12.32
CA GLU A 104 6.40 6.77 12.14
C GLU A 104 6.12 7.13 10.68
N SER A 105 5.31 8.16 10.45
CA SER A 105 5.04 8.72 9.13
C SER A 105 5.41 10.20 9.11
N ARG A 106 6.35 10.54 8.24
CA ARG A 106 6.86 11.90 8.03
C ARG A 106 6.60 12.34 6.59
N ALA A 107 5.33 12.41 6.21
CA ALA A 107 4.94 12.88 4.89
C ALA A 107 5.17 14.40 4.77
N GLY A 108 5.95 14.83 3.76
CA GLY A 108 6.24 16.23 3.51
C GLY A 108 4.98 17.08 3.34
N GLY A 109 4.91 18.21 4.05
CA GLY A 109 3.77 19.14 4.01
C GLY A 109 2.56 18.70 4.83
N LEU A 110 2.65 17.62 5.61
CA LEU A 110 1.57 17.11 6.44
C LEU A 110 2.05 16.88 7.88
N PRO A 111 1.15 16.95 8.88
CA PRO A 111 1.52 16.68 10.27
C PRO A 111 2.04 15.24 10.43
N PRO A 112 3.07 15.03 11.28
CA PRO A 112 3.60 13.70 11.54
C PRO A 112 2.54 12.83 12.21
N ILE A 113 2.61 11.52 11.95
CA ILE A 113 1.78 10.51 12.61
C ILE A 113 2.72 9.47 13.19
N SER A 114 2.60 9.20 14.48
CA SER A 114 3.19 8.00 15.08
C SER A 114 2.11 6.94 15.28
N GLY A 115 2.50 5.69 15.37
CA GLY A 115 1.55 4.61 15.61
C GLY A 115 2.22 3.36 16.13
N HIS A 116 1.41 2.49 16.71
CA HIS A 116 1.84 1.14 17.08
C HIS A 116 0.90 0.14 16.39
N MET A 117 1.47 -0.95 15.90
CA MET A 117 0.75 -2.04 15.27
C MET A 117 1.02 -3.33 16.02
N ILE A 118 0.01 -4.17 16.17
CA ILE A 118 0.14 -5.56 16.61
C ILE A 118 -0.43 -6.48 15.55
N VAL A 119 0.20 -7.63 15.33
CA VAL A 119 -0.24 -8.69 14.43
C VAL A 119 -0.18 -10.02 15.17
N LEU A 120 -1.30 -10.75 15.17
CA LEU A 120 -1.55 -11.91 16.00
C LEU A 120 -1.95 -13.11 15.13
N PRO A 121 -1.31 -14.28 15.27
CA PRO A 121 -1.56 -15.42 14.41
C PRO A 121 -2.94 -16.05 14.67
N LEU A 122 -3.55 -16.57 13.61
CA LEU A 122 -4.81 -17.30 13.65
C LEU A 122 -4.70 -18.62 12.88
N ALA A 123 -5.24 -19.68 13.46
CA ALA A 123 -5.36 -20.97 12.81
C ALA A 123 -6.55 -20.99 11.84
N ASP A 124 -6.39 -21.69 10.72
CA ASP A 124 -7.49 -22.11 9.86
C ASP A 124 -8.14 -23.42 10.35
N ALA A 125 -9.08 -23.95 9.56
CA ALA A 125 -9.79 -25.18 9.89
C ALA A 125 -8.89 -26.43 9.89
N ALA A 126 -7.77 -26.41 9.14
CA ALA A 126 -6.78 -27.47 9.10
C ALA A 126 -5.70 -27.30 10.19
N GLY A 127 -5.75 -26.22 10.96
CA GLY A 127 -4.76 -25.89 11.99
C GLY A 127 -3.52 -25.18 11.46
N ALA A 128 -3.50 -24.79 10.17
CA ALA A 128 -2.39 -24.04 9.62
C ALA A 128 -2.55 -22.54 9.90
N THR A 129 -1.43 -21.86 10.14
CA THR A 129 -1.40 -20.41 10.38
C THR A 129 -1.38 -19.67 9.05
N THR A 130 -2.56 -19.46 8.46
CA THR A 130 -2.73 -18.81 7.15
C THR A 130 -3.33 -17.40 7.25
N ARG A 131 -3.79 -17.02 8.44
CA ARG A 131 -4.42 -15.71 8.73
C ARG A 131 -3.86 -15.09 10.00
N ALA A 132 -4.00 -13.78 10.09
CA ALA A 132 -3.64 -13.04 11.30
C ALA A 132 -4.65 -11.93 11.59
N LEU A 133 -4.91 -11.68 12.88
CA LEU A 133 -5.63 -10.51 13.38
C LEU A 133 -4.62 -9.39 13.61
N GLY A 134 -4.85 -8.22 13.03
CA GLY A 134 -4.04 -7.05 13.27
C GLY A 134 -4.84 -5.89 13.85
N CYS A 135 -4.13 -4.98 14.51
CA CYS A 135 -4.65 -3.70 14.97
C CYS A 135 -3.57 -2.62 14.87
N ILE A 136 -3.95 -1.40 14.48
CA ILE A 136 -3.06 -0.25 14.42
C ILE A 136 -3.63 0.95 15.18
N ALA A 137 -2.92 1.38 16.23
CA ALA A 137 -3.17 2.64 16.91
C ALA A 137 -2.38 3.75 16.22
N LEU A 138 -3.04 4.88 15.95
CA LEU A 138 -2.44 6.03 15.29
C LEU A 138 -2.61 7.28 16.15
N HIS A 139 -1.52 8.00 16.36
CA HIS A 139 -1.44 9.26 17.08
C HIS A 139 -1.09 10.37 16.09
N GLY A 140 -2.07 11.21 15.82
CA GLY A 140 -1.98 12.28 14.83
C GLY A 140 -3.21 12.32 13.92
N PRO A 141 -3.33 13.35 13.08
CA PRO A 141 -4.49 13.53 12.23
C PRO A 141 -4.45 12.59 11.01
N VAL A 142 -5.44 11.69 10.91
CA VAL A 142 -5.68 10.88 9.70
C VAL A 142 -6.59 11.67 8.77
N LEU A 143 -6.02 12.21 7.69
CA LEU A 143 -6.69 13.18 6.80
C LEU A 143 -7.22 12.55 5.49
N GLY A 144 -7.27 11.22 5.38
CA GLY A 144 -7.68 10.53 4.14
C GLY A 144 -6.69 10.65 2.99
N VAL A 145 -5.52 11.26 3.23
CA VAL A 145 -4.40 11.33 2.27
C VAL A 145 -3.48 10.15 2.53
N PRO A 146 -3.00 9.44 1.48
CA PRO A 146 -2.09 8.31 1.64
C PRO A 146 -0.93 8.60 2.60
N ARG A 147 -0.80 7.75 3.61
CA ARG A 147 0.27 7.73 4.61
C ARG A 147 1.02 6.41 4.52
N ARG A 148 2.34 6.52 4.43
CA ARG A 148 3.24 5.38 4.57
C ARG A 148 4.08 5.57 5.83
N PHE A 149 4.50 4.45 6.39
CA PHE A 149 5.19 4.40 7.65
C PHE A 149 6.58 3.81 7.48
N GLU A 150 7.54 4.45 8.12
CA GLU A 150 8.79 3.82 8.56
C GLU A 150 8.48 2.99 9.80
N VAL A 151 9.22 1.89 9.96
CA VAL A 151 9.15 1.07 11.18
C VAL A 151 10.36 1.40 12.02
N THR A 152 10.12 1.83 13.25
CA THR A 152 11.17 2.34 14.14
C THR A 152 11.54 1.37 15.26
N GLU A 153 10.69 0.37 15.53
CA GLU A 153 10.95 -0.66 16.54
C GLU A 153 10.12 -1.92 16.23
N VAL A 154 10.69 -3.10 16.51
CA VAL A 154 10.05 -4.41 16.37
C VAL A 154 10.17 -5.18 17.68
N ILE A 155 9.05 -5.74 18.14
CA ILE A 155 8.98 -6.57 19.34
C ILE A 155 8.33 -7.90 18.96
N ILE A 156 8.98 -9.01 19.28
CA ILE A 156 8.51 -10.38 19.05
C ILE A 156 8.70 -11.14 20.36
N ASP A 157 7.64 -11.77 20.90
CA ASP A 157 7.69 -12.46 22.20
C ASP A 157 8.25 -11.61 23.36
N ASP A 158 7.92 -10.31 23.36
CA ASP A 158 8.49 -9.30 24.27
C ASP A 158 10.01 -9.10 24.16
N GLU A 159 10.68 -9.72 23.19
CA GLU A 159 12.06 -9.48 22.80
C GLU A 159 12.14 -8.41 21.70
N LYS A 160 13.03 -7.44 21.88
CA LYS A 160 13.26 -6.37 20.90
C LYS A 160 14.22 -6.87 19.81
N LEU A 161 13.76 -6.90 18.56
CA LEU A 161 14.60 -7.18 17.40
C LEU A 161 15.33 -5.88 16.96
N PRO A 162 16.54 -5.93 16.39
CA PRO A 162 17.21 -4.74 15.85
C PRO A 162 16.30 -3.90 14.93
N ASP A 163 16.27 -2.60 15.23
CA ASP A 163 15.35 -1.57 14.68
C ASP A 163 15.63 -1.20 13.21
N THR A 164 16.58 -1.86 12.55
CA THR A 164 17.10 -1.43 11.25
C THR A 164 16.70 -2.43 10.18
N PRO A 165 16.10 -1.98 9.04
CA PRO A 165 16.21 -2.73 7.80
C PRO A 165 17.71 -3.06 7.62
N PRO A 166 18.10 -4.28 7.24
CA PRO A 166 19.49 -4.48 6.82
C PRO A 166 19.77 -3.38 5.79
N LEU A 167 20.80 -2.54 6.06
CA LEU A 167 21.28 -1.57 5.08
C LEU A 167 21.32 -2.32 3.76
N ARG A 168 20.62 -1.81 2.73
CA ARG A 168 20.73 -2.34 1.38
C ARG A 168 22.23 -2.49 1.10
N GLN A 169 22.73 -3.71 1.09
CA GLN A 169 23.75 -4.03 0.12
C GLN A 169 22.96 -4.02 -1.18
N ASP A 170 23.23 -3.02 -2.02
CA ASP A 170 22.71 -2.93 -3.39
C ASP A 170 23.30 -4.07 -4.23
N ASP A 171 23.15 -5.31 -3.79
CA ASP A 171 23.39 -6.49 -4.58
C ASP A 171 22.07 -6.86 -5.25
N ASP A 172 22.07 -6.73 -6.57
CA ASP A 172 20.97 -6.91 -7.52
C ASP A 172 20.05 -5.70 -7.76
N VAL A 173 20.66 -4.58 -8.15
CA VAL A 173 20.16 -3.87 -9.35
C VAL A 173 20.68 -4.63 -10.59
N LEU A 174 20.13 -5.82 -10.83
CA LEU A 174 19.92 -6.31 -12.21
C LEU A 174 18.58 -5.77 -12.70
N GLY A 175 18.42 -4.44 -12.55
CA GLY A 175 17.44 -3.69 -13.29
C GLY A 175 17.91 -3.65 -14.72
N ILE A 176 17.04 -4.06 -15.63
CA ILE A 176 17.09 -3.79 -17.07
C ILE A 176 17.13 -2.27 -17.32
N ALA A 177 18.24 -1.63 -16.99
CA ALA A 177 18.64 -0.36 -17.53
C ALA A 177 19.29 -0.65 -18.89
N GLU A 178 18.45 -0.98 -19.88
CA GLU A 178 18.87 -0.72 -21.25
C GLU A 178 19.07 0.79 -21.34
N ALA A 179 20.32 1.23 -21.50
CA ALA A 179 20.60 2.62 -21.81
C ALA A 179 19.73 2.99 -23.01
N GLN A 180 18.83 3.97 -22.87
CA GLN A 180 18.04 4.43 -24.00
C GLN A 180 19.02 4.87 -25.10
N ALA A 181 19.18 4.00 -26.11
CA ALA A 181 19.88 4.37 -27.31
C ALA A 181 19.06 5.51 -27.96
N PRO A 182 19.69 6.60 -28.39
CA PRO A 182 18.98 7.61 -29.16
C PRO A 182 18.33 6.92 -30.36
N PHE A 183 17.04 7.16 -30.55
CA PHE A 183 16.27 6.63 -31.68
C PHE A 183 16.98 7.04 -32.98
N ALA A 184 17.64 6.08 -33.63
CA ALA A 184 18.14 6.24 -34.98
C ALA A 184 16.91 6.24 -35.91
N GLY A 185 16.56 7.42 -36.43
CA GLY A 185 15.50 7.55 -37.42
C GLY A 185 15.76 6.62 -38.62
N PRO A 186 14.71 6.18 -39.32
CA PRO A 186 14.87 5.27 -40.45
C PRO A 186 15.82 5.88 -41.49
N ASP A 187 16.76 5.05 -41.93
CA ASP A 187 17.75 5.36 -42.95
C ASP A 187 17.05 5.92 -44.19
N GLN A 188 17.40 7.14 -44.58
CA GLN A 188 16.83 7.76 -45.76
C GLN A 188 17.41 7.06 -46.98
N VAL A 189 16.67 6.08 -47.52
CA VAL A 189 16.98 5.49 -48.81
C VAL A 189 16.99 6.64 -49.83
N PRO A 190 18.10 6.86 -50.57
CA PRO A 190 18.18 7.96 -51.53
C PRO A 190 17.14 7.75 -52.63
N VAL A 191 16.13 8.62 -52.69
CA VAL A 191 15.25 8.71 -53.85
C VAL A 191 15.96 9.60 -54.86
N GLU A 192 16.53 8.99 -55.90
CA GLU A 192 17.16 9.70 -57.00
C GLU A 192 16.10 10.48 -57.81
N GLY A 193 16.28 11.81 -57.85
CA GLY A 193 15.84 12.65 -58.95
C GLY A 193 14.44 13.26 -58.86
N ALA A 194 14.37 14.52 -58.43
CA ALA A 194 13.66 15.58 -59.16
C ALA A 194 13.85 16.97 -58.50
N ALA A 195 14.56 17.84 -59.24
CA ALA A 195 14.46 19.29 -59.32
C ALA A 195 14.17 20.15 -58.06
N LYS A 196 15.16 20.99 -57.77
CA LYS A 196 15.21 22.13 -56.85
C LYS A 196 14.16 23.21 -57.18
N ALA A 197 13.41 23.67 -56.18
CA ALA A 197 12.75 24.98 -56.21
C ALA A 197 12.72 25.61 -54.81
N ALA A 198 12.91 26.91 -54.80
CA ALA A 198 13.26 27.75 -53.67
C ALA A 198 12.09 28.07 -52.73
N GLY A 199 12.44 28.45 -51.49
CA GLY A 199 11.76 29.56 -50.82
C GLY A 199 10.92 29.21 -49.60
N GLY A 200 11.21 29.92 -48.51
CA GLY A 200 10.18 30.43 -47.60
C GLY A 200 9.76 29.47 -46.48
N HIS A 201 10.18 29.81 -45.26
CA HIS A 201 9.60 29.30 -44.01
C HIS A 201 8.13 29.70 -43.91
N PRO A 202 7.18 28.78 -43.62
CA PRO A 202 5.88 29.20 -43.11
C PRO A 202 5.57 28.60 -41.73
N ALA A 203 5.24 29.55 -40.85
CA ALA A 203 4.37 29.52 -39.69
C ALA A 203 3.60 28.22 -39.36
N ARG A 204 3.61 27.93 -38.06
CA ARG A 204 2.81 26.93 -37.33
C ARG A 204 1.33 26.96 -37.73
N PRO A 205 0.68 25.81 -37.97
CA PRO A 205 -0.75 25.78 -38.24
C PRO A 205 -1.56 25.94 -36.95
N ARG A 206 -2.49 26.90 -36.93
CA ARG A 206 -3.60 26.97 -35.96
C ARG A 206 -4.79 26.19 -36.51
N LEU A 207 -5.40 25.34 -35.68
CA LEU A 207 -6.67 24.67 -35.99
C LEU A 207 -7.75 25.72 -36.29
N ARG A 208 -8.44 25.55 -37.43
CA ARG A 208 -9.68 26.30 -37.75
C ARG A 208 -10.87 25.61 -37.10
N LEU A 209 -11.61 26.37 -36.31
CA LEU A 209 -12.99 26.02 -35.94
C LEU A 209 -13.86 26.21 -37.19
N VAL A 210 -14.52 25.15 -37.66
CA VAL A 210 -15.52 25.24 -38.74
C VAL A 210 -16.87 25.53 -38.10
N GLY A 211 -17.40 26.72 -38.38
CA GLY A 211 -18.76 27.11 -38.04
C GLY A 211 -19.77 26.27 -38.83
N GLY A 212 -20.67 25.61 -38.10
CA GLY A 212 -21.93 25.09 -38.61
C GLY A 212 -22.86 26.25 -38.93
N ARG A 213 -23.38 26.22 -40.15
CA ARG A 213 -24.04 27.29 -40.88
C ARG A 213 -25.50 27.42 -40.47
N ASP A 214 -25.94 28.64 -40.23
CA ASP A 214 -27.34 29.05 -40.07
C ASP A 214 -28.21 28.64 -41.26
N MET A 215 -29.41 28.13 -40.97
CA MET A 215 -30.51 27.97 -41.92
C MET A 215 -31.59 29.00 -41.57
N LYS A 216 -31.76 29.98 -42.44
CA LYS A 216 -32.88 30.94 -42.49
C LYS A 216 -34.22 30.24 -42.69
N SER A 217 -35.30 30.85 -42.18
CA SER A 217 -36.59 31.19 -42.85
C SER A 217 -37.48 31.87 -41.78
N GLU A 218 -37.79 33.17 -41.89
CA GLU A 218 -39.06 33.72 -42.44
C GLU A 218 -40.30 33.14 -41.72
N ASP A 219 -41.19 33.90 -41.06
CA ASP A 219 -41.92 35.05 -41.59
C ASP A 219 -42.70 35.79 -40.46
N GLU A 220 -43.24 36.95 -40.83
CA GLU A 220 -44.48 37.56 -40.32
C GLU A 220 -44.36 38.72 -39.31
N LYS A 221 -44.59 39.92 -39.84
CA LYS A 221 -44.90 41.16 -39.13
C LYS A 221 -46.24 41.66 -39.67
N PRO A 222 -47.15 42.20 -38.85
CA PRO A 222 -48.28 42.98 -39.36
C PRO A 222 -47.86 44.41 -39.77
#